data_AF-A0A972ZZN6-F1
#
_entry.id   AF-A0A972ZZN6-F1
#
_cell.length_a   1.000
_cell.length_b   1.000
_cell.length_c   1.000
_cell.angle_alpha   90.00
_cell.angle_beta   90.00
_cell.angle_gamma   90.00
#
_symmetry.space_group_name_H-M   'P 1'
#
loop_
_entity.id
_entity.type
_entity.pdbx_description
1 polymer ?
#
loop_
_entity_poly.entity_id
_entity_poly.type
_entity_poly.pdbx_seq_one_letter_code
_entity_poly.pdbx_strand_id
1 'polypeptide(L)'
;MMRSIIFTLSVLSVLATSVISAPEPAIIQDAGQWTADAKFEPLRQLVYQPTETAQPRRFWYTILTIENRTGKDIGFFSKCDLMTDTFQILPAGKLVPAAVFEQIKQRHLRKYPLLQYLPKVKSKILQGEDNAVDVAIIW
;
A
#
# COMPACT_ATOMS: atom_id res chain seq x y z
N MET A 1 -18.89 -26.83 54.41
CA MET A 1 -17.69 -26.14 53.90
C MET A 1 -17.14 -26.76 52.61
N MET A 2 -16.93 -28.09 52.55
CA MET A 2 -16.30 -28.77 51.39
C MET A 2 -17.04 -28.62 50.04
N ARG A 3 -18.39 -28.62 50.04
CA ARG A 3 -19.21 -28.40 48.83
C ARG A 3 -19.10 -26.98 48.24
N SER A 4 -18.87 -25.97 49.07
CA SER A 4 -18.73 -24.57 48.62
C SER A 4 -17.40 -24.35 47.91
N ILE A 5 -16.33 -25.00 48.40
CA ILE A 5 -14.98 -24.95 47.83
C ILE A 5 -14.94 -25.63 46.45
N ILE A 6 -15.67 -26.73 46.27
CA ILE A 6 -15.74 -27.43 44.98
C ILE A 6 -16.46 -26.55 43.94
N PHE A 7 -17.54 -25.88 44.32
CA PHE A 7 -18.28 -24.98 43.42
C PHE A 7 -17.46 -23.74 43.02
N THR A 8 -16.74 -23.12 43.96
CA THR A 8 -15.87 -21.97 43.63
C THR A 8 -14.68 -22.37 42.75
N LEU A 9 -14.11 -23.57 42.95
CA LEU A 9 -13.03 -24.08 42.09
C LEU A 9 -13.50 -24.33 40.65
N SER A 10 -14.72 -24.86 40.48
CA SER A 10 -15.31 -25.09 39.15
C SER A 10 -15.64 -23.79 38.40
N VAL A 11 -16.09 -22.74 39.10
CA VAL A 11 -16.38 -21.43 38.48
C VAL A 11 -15.07 -20.71 38.08
N LEU A 12 -14.00 -20.88 38.85
CA LEU A 12 -12.69 -20.28 38.53
C LEU A 12 -12.02 -20.96 37.32
N SER A 13 -12.27 -22.25 37.09
CA SER A 13 -11.71 -23.00 35.96
C SER A 13 -12.33 -22.61 34.60
N VAL A 14 -13.58 -22.14 34.57
CA VAL A 14 -14.27 -21.77 33.32
C VAL A 14 -13.80 -20.40 32.80
N LEU A 15 -13.24 -19.55 33.67
CA LEU A 15 -12.74 -18.23 33.29
C LEU A 15 -11.33 -18.25 32.68
N ALA A 16 -10.61 -19.38 32.72
CA ALA A 16 -9.20 -19.44 32.34
C ALA A 16 -8.92 -19.86 30.88
N THR A 17 -9.93 -20.28 30.10
CA THR A 17 -9.70 -20.92 28.78
C THR A 17 -9.93 -20.05 27.55
N SER A 18 -10.18 -18.74 27.71
CA SER A 18 -10.27 -17.82 26.56
C SER A 18 -8.89 -17.31 26.14
N VAL A 19 -7.96 -18.22 25.84
CA VAL A 19 -6.69 -17.83 25.20
C VAL A 19 -7.01 -17.56 23.73
N ILE A 20 -7.27 -16.29 23.42
CA ILE A 20 -7.32 -15.81 22.04
C ILE A 20 -5.88 -15.87 21.54
N SER A 21 -5.51 -17.01 20.95
CA SER A 21 -4.22 -17.15 20.28
C SER A 21 -4.13 -16.12 19.16
N ALA A 22 -3.00 -15.44 19.05
CA ALA A 22 -2.73 -14.61 17.87
C ALA A 22 -2.80 -15.50 16.61
N PRO A 23 -3.37 -15.00 15.50
CA PRO A 23 -3.44 -15.78 14.27
C PRO A 23 -2.02 -16.13 13.81
N GLU A 24 -1.80 -17.41 13.54
CA GLU A 24 -0.51 -17.90 13.06
C GLU A 24 -0.28 -17.35 11.64
N PRO A 25 0.90 -16.77 11.33
CA PRO A 25 1.16 -16.19 10.02
C PRO A 25 1.12 -17.28 8.95
N ALA A 26 0.24 -17.12 7.96
CA ALA A 26 0.13 -18.06 6.85
C ALA A 26 1.40 -18.03 5.98
N ILE A 27 1.93 -19.21 5.62
CA ILE A 27 3.13 -19.35 4.77
C ILE A 27 2.85 -18.86 3.33
N ILE A 28 1.63 -19.11 2.87
CA ILE A 28 1.07 -18.59 1.61
C ILE A 28 -0.35 -18.10 1.92
N GLN A 29 -0.84 -17.12 1.17
CA GLN A 29 -2.22 -16.66 1.33
C GLN A 29 -3.19 -17.82 1.02
N ASP A 30 -4.16 -18.07 1.90
CA ASP A 30 -5.23 -19.03 1.63
C ASP A 30 -6.06 -18.58 0.41
N ALA A 31 -6.65 -19.55 -0.29
CA ALA A 31 -7.60 -19.25 -1.36
C ALA A 31 -8.74 -18.35 -0.82
N GLY A 32 -8.85 -17.12 -1.34
CA GLY A 32 -9.82 -16.12 -0.87
C GLY A 32 -9.25 -15.08 0.10
N GLN A 33 -7.97 -15.17 0.50
CA GLN A 33 -7.25 -14.07 1.14
C GLN A 33 -6.65 -13.13 0.10
N TRP A 34 -6.74 -11.83 0.40
CA TRP A 34 -6.61 -10.72 -0.54
C TRP A 34 -5.39 -10.72 -1.45
N THR A 35 -5.64 -10.67 -2.75
CA THR A 35 -4.71 -10.06 -3.71
C THR A 35 -5.51 -9.16 -4.64
N ALA A 36 -5.34 -7.84 -4.48
CA ALA A 36 -5.80 -6.91 -5.51
C ALA A 36 -4.96 -7.15 -6.77
N ASP A 37 -5.57 -7.01 -7.93
CA ASP A 37 -4.83 -7.09 -9.19
C ASP A 37 -3.99 -5.81 -9.31
N ALA A 38 -2.69 -5.98 -9.48
CA ALA A 38 -1.73 -4.89 -9.57
C ALA A 38 -1.01 -4.94 -10.92
N LYS A 39 -1.05 -3.85 -11.68
CA LYS A 39 -0.33 -3.68 -12.94
C LYS A 39 0.55 -2.46 -12.84
N PHE A 40 1.83 -2.59 -13.16
CA PHE A 40 2.77 -1.48 -13.15
C PHE A 40 3.30 -1.20 -14.55
N GLU A 41 3.49 0.08 -14.85
CA GLU A 41 4.19 0.49 -16.06
C GLU A 41 5.72 0.30 -15.91
N PRO A 42 6.46 0.22 -17.03
CA PRO A 42 7.91 0.30 -16.99
C PRO A 42 8.39 1.56 -16.28
N LEU A 43 9.52 1.46 -15.58
CA LEU A 43 10.15 2.59 -14.91
C LEU A 43 10.55 3.67 -15.94
N ARG A 44 10.25 4.93 -15.64
CA ARG A 44 10.56 6.08 -16.50
C ARG A 44 11.36 7.13 -15.74
N GLN A 45 12.17 7.88 -16.47
CA GLN A 45 12.91 9.01 -15.92
C GLN A 45 12.15 10.33 -16.16
N LEU A 46 12.23 11.24 -15.20
CA LEU A 46 11.85 12.65 -15.32
C LEU A 46 13.04 13.53 -14.90
N VAL A 47 13.33 14.54 -15.70
CA VAL A 47 14.27 15.61 -15.32
C VAL A 47 13.45 16.81 -14.88
N TYR A 48 13.66 17.24 -13.64
CA TYR A 48 13.00 18.40 -13.04
C TYR A 48 14.03 19.49 -12.77
N GLN A 49 13.76 20.67 -13.32
CA GLN A 49 14.57 21.86 -13.12
C GLN A 49 13.64 22.98 -12.62
N PRO A 50 13.75 23.40 -11.33
CA PRO A 50 12.85 24.39 -10.75
C PRO A 50 12.92 25.77 -11.41
N THR A 51 14.13 26.19 -11.80
CA THR A 51 14.43 27.47 -12.44
C THR A 51 15.55 27.29 -13.47
N GLU A 52 15.65 28.16 -14.46
CA GLU A 52 16.68 28.08 -15.52
C GLU A 52 18.12 28.05 -14.96
N THR A 53 18.34 28.68 -13.80
CA THR A 53 19.64 28.72 -13.13
C THR A 53 19.89 27.58 -12.15
N ALA A 54 18.85 26.84 -11.74
CA ALA A 54 18.99 25.74 -10.80
C ALA A 54 19.52 24.48 -11.49
N GLN A 55 20.30 23.69 -10.75
CA GLN A 55 20.78 22.40 -11.24
C GLN A 55 19.60 21.42 -11.47
N PRO A 56 19.50 20.80 -12.66
CA PRO A 56 18.49 19.79 -12.93
C PRO A 56 18.63 18.58 -12.01
N ARG A 57 17.50 18.07 -11.52
CA ARG A 57 17.42 16.86 -10.70
C ARG A 57 16.69 15.77 -11.46
N ARG A 58 17.13 14.52 -11.30
CA ARG A 58 16.49 13.36 -11.92
C ARG A 58 15.61 12.66 -10.90
N PHE A 59 14.45 12.24 -11.35
CA PHE A 59 13.50 11.43 -10.61
C PHE A 59 13.15 10.21 -11.46
N TRP A 60 12.93 9.09 -10.79
CA TRP A 60 12.39 7.89 -11.40
C TRP A 60 10.94 7.74 -10.98
N TYR A 61 10.08 7.27 -11.87
CA TYR A 61 8.70 7.00 -11.52
C TYR A 61 8.12 5.83 -12.30
N THR A 62 7.10 5.21 -11.72
CA THR A 62 6.20 4.27 -12.40
C THR A 62 4.76 4.60 -12.02
N ILE A 63 3.81 4.11 -12.81
CA ILE A 63 2.39 4.18 -12.52
C ILE A 63 1.91 2.77 -12.20
N LEU A 64 1.32 2.62 -11.01
CA LEU A 64 0.71 1.40 -10.52
C LEU A 64 -0.81 1.54 -10.61
N THR A 65 -1.45 0.66 -11.36
CA THR A 65 -2.91 0.51 -11.38
C THR A 65 -3.30 -0.66 -10.49
N ILE A 66 -4.22 -0.41 -9.55
CA ILE A 66 -4.70 -1.40 -8.59
C ILE A 66 -6.20 -1.59 -8.79
N GLU A 67 -6.61 -2.83 -8.98
CA GLU A 67 -8.00 -3.21 -9.17
C GLU A 67 -8.43 -4.21 -8.08
N ASN A 68 -9.51 -3.89 -7.37
CA ASN A 68 -10.02 -4.74 -6.30
C ASN A 68 -11.16 -5.64 -6.80
N ARG A 69 -10.83 -6.92 -7.02
CA ARG A 69 -11.79 -7.96 -7.42
C ARG A 69 -12.19 -8.90 -6.28
N THR A 70 -11.93 -8.51 -5.04
CA THR A 70 -12.00 -9.43 -3.89
C THR A 70 -13.41 -9.62 -3.31
N GLY A 71 -14.43 -9.01 -3.90
CA GLY A 71 -15.82 -9.11 -3.42
C GLY A 71 -16.16 -8.23 -2.22
N LYS A 72 -15.20 -7.42 -1.74
CA LYS A 72 -15.36 -6.45 -0.65
C LYS A 72 -14.34 -5.34 -0.76
N ASP A 73 -14.60 -4.21 -0.12
CA ASP A 73 -13.59 -3.14 -0.01
C ASP A 73 -12.38 -3.61 0.80
N ILE A 74 -11.20 -3.11 0.43
CA ILE A 74 -9.93 -3.49 1.06
C ILE A 74 -9.14 -2.29 1.54
N GLY A 75 -8.32 -2.49 2.57
CA GLY A 75 -7.35 -1.50 3.02
C GLY A 75 -6.16 -1.43 2.06
N PHE A 76 -5.58 -0.24 1.88
CA PHE A 76 -4.39 -0.01 1.07
C PHE A 76 -3.33 0.78 1.84
N PHE A 77 -2.31 0.06 2.30
CA PHE A 77 -1.19 0.59 3.08
C PHE A 77 0.12 0.22 2.40
N SER A 78 0.40 0.89 1.27
CA SER A 78 1.54 0.55 0.42
C SER A 78 2.84 1.19 0.87
N LYS A 79 3.91 0.41 0.77
CA LYS A 79 5.30 0.87 0.81
C LYS A 79 5.96 0.44 -0.49
N CYS A 80 6.61 1.38 -1.17
CA CYS A 80 7.31 1.11 -2.42
C CYS A 80 8.76 1.57 -2.29
N ASP A 81 9.69 0.66 -2.55
CA ASP A 81 11.12 0.89 -2.46
C ASP A 81 11.76 0.56 -3.82
N LEU A 82 12.68 1.40 -4.27
CA LEU A 82 13.47 1.17 -5.49
C LEU A 82 14.86 0.70 -5.07
N MET A 83 15.27 -0.45 -5.60
CA MET A 83 16.61 -0.99 -5.38
C MET A 83 17.50 -0.62 -6.57
N THR A 84 18.63 0.01 -6.30
CA THR A 84 19.62 0.33 -7.33
C THR A 84 20.52 -0.88 -7.63
N ASP A 85 21.26 -0.79 -8.73
CA ASP A 85 22.37 -1.69 -9.07
C ASP A 85 23.48 -1.72 -8.01
N THR A 86 23.63 -0.63 -7.25
CA THR A 86 24.52 -0.52 -6.08
C THR A 86 23.91 -1.05 -4.78
N PHE A 87 22.79 -1.77 -4.85
CA PHE A 87 22.06 -2.33 -3.70
C PHE A 87 21.56 -1.28 -2.70
N GLN A 88 21.44 -0.02 -3.12
CA GLN A 88 20.86 1.03 -2.29
C GLN A 88 19.33 0.98 -2.39
N ILE A 89 18.66 1.11 -1.25
CA ILE A 89 17.21 1.15 -1.17
C ILE A 89 16.75 2.59 -1.08
N LEU A 90 16.00 3.03 -2.08
CA LEU A 90 15.41 4.36 -2.16
C LEU A 90 13.92 4.27 -1.82
N PRO A 91 13.45 4.86 -0.71
CA PRO A 91 12.04 4.85 -0.37
C PRO A 91 11.26 5.84 -1.25
N ALA A 92 10.09 5.41 -1.75
CA ALA A 92 9.25 6.27 -2.58
C ALA A 92 8.73 7.50 -1.83
N GLY A 93 8.58 8.59 -2.58
CA GLY A 93 7.94 9.82 -2.15
C GLY A 93 8.79 10.72 -1.24
N LYS A 94 10.01 10.30 -0.90
CA LYS A 94 10.94 11.08 -0.08
C LYS A 94 11.55 12.22 -0.89
N LEU A 95 11.48 13.45 -0.36
CA LEU A 95 12.08 14.66 -0.97
C LEU A 95 11.60 14.98 -2.41
N VAL A 96 10.41 14.52 -2.80
CA VAL A 96 9.83 14.79 -4.11
C VAL A 96 9.07 16.14 -4.09
N PRO A 97 9.48 17.14 -4.89
CA PRO A 97 8.74 18.39 -5.02
C PRO A 97 7.35 18.16 -5.61
N ALA A 98 6.33 18.90 -5.16
CA ALA A 98 4.96 18.77 -5.67
C ALA A 98 4.88 18.96 -7.20
N ALA A 99 5.69 19.85 -7.76
CA ALA A 99 5.77 20.10 -9.19
C ALA A 99 6.19 18.86 -10.02
N VAL A 100 6.97 17.94 -9.44
CA VAL A 100 7.37 16.70 -10.11
C VAL A 100 6.15 15.82 -10.38
N PHE A 101 5.29 15.64 -9.38
CA PHE A 101 4.05 14.90 -9.54
C PHE A 101 3.11 15.58 -10.55
N GLU A 102 2.97 16.91 -10.49
CA GLU A 102 2.12 17.63 -11.44
C GLU A 102 2.61 17.44 -12.89
N GLN A 103 3.92 17.45 -13.14
CA GLN A 103 4.46 17.16 -14.47
C GLN A 103 4.13 15.73 -14.95
N ILE A 104 4.22 14.74 -14.06
CA ILE A 104 3.86 13.34 -14.38
C ILE A 104 2.36 13.24 -14.67
N LYS A 105 1.53 13.86 -13.83
CA LYS A 105 0.07 13.90 -13.99
C LYS A 105 -0.33 14.52 -15.33
N GLN A 106 0.25 15.65 -15.70
CA GLN A 106 -0.02 16.30 -16.99
C GLN A 106 0.42 15.44 -18.17
N ARG A 107 1.60 14.80 -18.09
CA ARG A 107 2.11 13.91 -19.14
C ARG A 107 1.16 12.73 -19.43
N HIS A 108 0.48 12.24 -18.40
CA HIS A 108 -0.33 11.03 -18.46
C HIS A 108 -1.84 11.27 -18.38
N LEU A 109 -2.28 12.53 -18.39
CA LEU A 109 -3.68 12.93 -18.16
C LEU A 109 -4.69 12.21 -19.07
N ARG A 110 -4.30 11.91 -20.31
CA ARG A 110 -5.17 11.21 -21.27
C ARG A 110 -5.47 9.76 -20.89
N LYS A 111 -4.49 9.07 -20.27
CA LYS A 111 -4.60 7.64 -19.91
C LYS A 111 -5.03 7.47 -18.45
N TYR A 112 -4.53 8.32 -17.57
CA TYR A 112 -4.74 8.26 -16.12
C TYR A 112 -5.31 9.59 -15.61
N PRO A 113 -6.59 9.90 -15.90
CA PRO A 113 -7.19 11.20 -15.55
C PRO A 113 -7.31 11.41 -14.04
N LEU A 114 -7.41 10.33 -13.27
CA LEU A 114 -7.55 10.33 -11.81
C LEU A 114 -6.27 9.89 -11.09
N LEU A 115 -5.10 10.06 -11.72
CA LEU A 115 -3.81 9.67 -11.16
C LEU A 115 -3.58 10.32 -9.79
N GLN A 116 -3.26 9.49 -8.79
CA GLN A 116 -2.96 9.91 -7.42
C GLN A 116 -1.46 9.81 -7.15
N TYR A 117 -0.99 10.56 -6.16
CA TYR A 117 0.40 10.47 -5.70
C TYR A 117 0.48 9.52 -4.51
N LEU A 118 1.41 8.55 -4.51
CA LEU A 118 1.51 7.48 -3.50
C LEU A 118 1.29 7.96 -2.04
N PRO A 119 1.96 9.00 -1.53
CA PRO A 119 1.79 9.46 -0.14
C PRO A 119 0.40 10.05 0.18
N LYS A 120 -0.41 10.34 -0.84
CA LYS A 120 -1.75 10.92 -0.72
C LYS A 120 -2.87 9.95 -1.12
N VAL A 121 -2.54 8.71 -1.47
CA VAL A 121 -3.55 7.72 -1.84
C VAL A 121 -4.42 7.39 -0.63
N LYS A 122 -5.73 7.22 -0.87
CA LYS A 122 -6.68 6.81 0.16
C LYS A 122 -6.32 5.42 0.70
N SER A 123 -6.51 5.21 1.99
CA SER A 123 -6.24 3.93 2.65
C SER A 123 -7.26 2.83 2.34
N LYS A 124 -8.20 3.06 1.43
CA LYS A 124 -9.30 2.15 1.11
C LYS A 124 -9.51 2.11 -0.41
N ILE A 125 -9.53 0.89 -0.96
CA ILE A 125 -9.83 0.64 -2.38
C ILE A 125 -11.19 -0.04 -2.48
N LEU A 126 -12.08 0.57 -3.26
CA LEU A 126 -13.43 0.07 -3.47
C LEU A 126 -13.43 -1.07 -4.47
N GLN A 127 -14.43 -1.95 -4.38
CA GLN A 127 -14.57 -3.07 -5.30
C GLN A 127 -14.92 -2.64 -6.74
N GLY A 128 -14.39 -3.37 -7.73
CA GLY A 128 -14.77 -3.27 -9.14
C GLY A 128 -13.75 -2.55 -10.01
N GLU A 129 -13.84 -2.78 -11.33
CA GLU A 129 -12.92 -2.22 -12.34
C GLU A 129 -13.01 -0.69 -12.40
N ASP A 130 -14.21 -0.13 -12.36
CA ASP A 130 -14.43 1.33 -12.39
C ASP A 130 -13.85 2.07 -11.18
N ASN A 131 -13.56 1.33 -10.11
CA ASN A 131 -12.94 1.84 -8.89
C ASN A 131 -11.42 1.62 -8.85
N ALA A 132 -10.82 1.24 -9.99
CA ALA A 132 -9.38 1.09 -10.09
C ALA A 132 -8.65 2.37 -9.65
N VAL A 133 -7.57 2.19 -8.91
CA VAL A 133 -6.77 3.29 -8.39
C VAL A 133 -5.44 3.33 -9.11
N ASP A 134 -5.20 4.42 -9.82
CA ASP A 134 -3.92 4.71 -10.46
C ASP A 134 -3.04 5.56 -9.54
N VAL A 135 -1.82 5.10 -9.32
CA VAL A 135 -0.88 5.69 -8.37
C VAL A 135 0.46 5.94 -9.03
N ALA A 136 0.91 7.20 -9.03
CA ALA A 136 2.28 7.57 -9.35
C ALA A 136 3.18 7.28 -8.14
N ILE A 137 4.16 6.41 -8.35
CA ILE A 137 5.22 6.09 -7.41
C ILE A 137 6.49 6.78 -7.91
N ILE A 138 7.12 7.60 -7.07
CA ILE A 138 8.22 8.48 -7.47
C ILE A 138 9.38 8.30 -6.49
N TRP A 139 10.58 8.18 -7.02
CA TRP A 139 11.85 8.11 -6.29
C TRP A 139 12.78 9.24 -6.73
#